data_AF-X0ZWV1-F1
#
_entry.id   AF-X0ZWV1-F1
#
_cell.length_a   1.000
_cell.length_b   1.000
_cell.length_c   1.000
_cell.angle_alpha   90.00
_cell.angle_beta   90.00
_cell.angle_gamma   90.00
#
_symmetry.space_group_name_H-M   'P 1'
#
loop_
_entity.id
_entity.type
_entity.pdbx_description
1 polymer ?
#
loop_
_entity_poly.entity_id
_entity_poly.type
_entity_poly.pdbx_seq_one_letter_code
_entity_poly.pdbx_strand_id
1 'polypeptide(L)'
;EFDQIDRAVEIFSGAGCPFDLMHCVSTYPMDDDDANLGRIKTRRERYRCNVGYSGHVVGLAVSYAAAAIEITSLERPALGAV
;
A
#
# COMPACT_ATOMS: atom_id res chain seq x y z
N GLU A 1 0.73 -15.86 -5.99
CA GLU A 1 0.03 -14.71 -5.37
C GLU A 1 0.62 -13.37 -5.83
N PHE A 2 0.67 -13.15 -7.15
CA PHE A 2 0.86 -11.84 -7.79
C PHE A 2 -0.06 -11.68 -9.00
N ASP A 3 -0.53 -12.80 -9.56
CA ASP A 3 -1.34 -12.88 -10.78
C ASP A 3 -2.54 -11.91 -10.82
N GLN A 4 -3.23 -11.72 -9.68
CA GLN A 4 -4.33 -10.75 -9.60
C GLN A 4 -3.85 -9.30 -9.69
N ILE A 5 -2.72 -8.99 -9.03
CA ILE A 5 -2.10 -7.66 -9.07
C ILE A 5 -1.52 -7.39 -10.46
N ASP A 6 -0.84 -8.38 -11.05
CA ASP A 6 -0.29 -8.31 -12.41
C ASP A 6 -1.41 -7.99 -13.40
N ARG A 7 -2.50 -8.74 -13.36
CA ARG A 7 -3.67 -8.50 -14.22
C ARG A 7 -4.26 -7.11 -14.03
N ALA A 8 -4.39 -6.64 -12.80
CA ALA A 8 -4.90 -5.29 -12.54
C ALA A 8 -3.97 -4.22 -13.13
N VAL A 9 -2.67 -4.30 -12.83
CA VAL A 9 -1.66 -3.37 -13.35
C VAL A 9 -1.63 -3.35 -14.88
N GLU A 10 -1.73 -4.51 -15.52
CA GLU A 10 -1.79 -4.63 -16.99
C GLU A 10 -3.01 -3.93 -17.59
N ILE A 11 -4.19 -4.03 -16.95
CA ILE A 11 -5.42 -3.37 -17.42
C ILE A 11 -5.24 -1.84 -17.40
N PHE A 12 -4.81 -1.28 -16.27
CA PHE A 12 -4.64 0.18 -16.16
C PHE A 12 -3.51 0.70 -17.06
N SER A 13 -2.38 0.00 -17.10
CA SER A 13 -1.23 0.38 -17.93
C SER A 13 -1.55 0.28 -19.43
N GLY A 14 -2.25 -0.79 -19.85
CA GLY A 14 -2.67 -0.98 -21.24
C GLY A 14 -3.71 0.06 -21.69
N ALA A 15 -4.52 0.56 -20.77
CA ALA A 15 -5.45 1.66 -21.02
C ALA A 15 -4.79 3.05 -20.95
N GLY A 16 -3.51 3.15 -20.54
CA GLY A 16 -2.84 4.43 -20.28
C GLY A 16 -3.47 5.24 -19.14
N CYS A 17 -4.19 4.57 -18.24
CA CYS A 17 -4.87 5.20 -17.12
C CYS A 17 -3.89 5.36 -15.94
N PRO A 18 -3.67 6.58 -15.42
CA PRO A 18 -2.83 6.79 -14.25
C PRO A 18 -3.41 6.10 -13.01
N PHE A 19 -2.56 5.46 -12.20
CA PHE A 19 -2.95 4.81 -10.96
C PHE A 19 -1.82 4.81 -9.93
N ASP A 20 -2.20 4.67 -8.66
CA ASP A 20 -1.32 4.35 -7.54
C ASP A 20 -1.65 2.93 -7.05
N LEU A 21 -0.62 2.10 -6.84
CA LEU A 21 -0.79 0.75 -6.29
C LEU A 21 -0.65 0.79 -4.77
N MET A 22 -1.74 0.61 -4.04
CA MET A 22 -1.73 0.71 -2.57
C MET A 22 -1.33 -0.62 -1.92
N HIS A 23 -0.26 -0.62 -1.11
CA HIS A 23 0.00 -1.73 -0.20
C HIS A 23 -0.99 -1.67 0.98
N CYS A 24 -1.59 -2.80 1.29
CA CYS A 24 -2.57 -2.92 2.35
C CYS A 24 -2.56 -4.35 2.92
N VAL A 25 -2.89 -4.46 4.21
CA VAL A 25 -3.19 -5.73 4.90
C VAL A 25 -4.59 -5.60 5.47
N SER A 26 -5.53 -6.42 5.01
CA SER A 26 -6.96 -6.30 5.30
C SER A 26 -7.37 -6.92 6.65
N THR A 27 -6.67 -6.55 7.73
CA THR A 27 -6.98 -6.93 9.12
C THR A 27 -7.35 -5.68 9.92
N TYR A 28 -8.36 -5.76 10.80
CA TYR A 28 -8.96 -4.60 11.47
C TYR A 28 -9.21 -4.86 12.98
N PRO A 29 -8.49 -4.18 13.90
CA PRO A 29 -7.26 -3.42 13.64
C PRO A 29 -6.13 -4.35 13.19
N MET A 30 -5.20 -3.81 12.41
CA MET A 30 -3.97 -4.51 12.04
C MET A 30 -2.93 -4.37 13.15
N ASP A 31 -2.27 -5.47 13.52
CA ASP A 31 -1.08 -5.42 14.37
C ASP A 31 0.10 -4.79 13.62
N ASP A 32 0.91 -4.00 14.31
CA ASP A 32 2.02 -3.26 13.67
C ASP A 32 3.03 -4.19 12.98
N ASP A 33 3.25 -5.39 13.54
CA ASP A 33 4.16 -6.42 12.99
C ASP A 33 3.66 -7.02 11.67
N ASP A 34 2.35 -6.99 11.42
CA ASP A 34 1.73 -7.52 10.20
C ASP A 34 1.82 -6.55 9.01
N ALA A 35 2.19 -5.29 9.25
CA ALA A 35 2.17 -4.24 8.24
C ALA A 35 3.00 -4.55 7.00
N ASN A 36 4.07 -5.35 7.12
CA ASN A 36 4.90 -5.84 6.03
C ASN A 36 5.26 -4.76 4.98
N LEU A 37 5.78 -3.62 5.46
CA LEU A 37 6.13 -2.48 4.62
C LEU A 37 7.18 -2.81 3.54
N GLY A 38 7.95 -3.89 3.70
CA GLY A 38 8.90 -4.37 2.68
C GLY A 38 8.23 -4.68 1.33
N ARG A 39 6.94 -5.05 1.33
CA ARG A 39 6.17 -5.28 0.09
C ARG A 39 6.00 -4.03 -0.77
N ILE A 40 6.10 -2.82 -0.21
CA ILE A 40 6.05 -1.57 -0.98
C ILE A 40 7.23 -1.52 -1.96
N LYS A 41 8.44 -1.83 -1.49
CA LYS A 41 9.64 -1.89 -2.33
C LYS A 41 9.51 -2.95 -3.42
N THR A 42 9.06 -4.16 -3.08
CA THR A 42 8.84 -5.24 -4.06
C THR A 42 7.88 -4.83 -5.17
N ARG A 43 6.76 -4.15 -4.83
CA ARG A 43 5.79 -3.69 -5.83
C ARG A 43 6.36 -2.58 -6.71
N ARG A 44 7.10 -1.64 -6.13
CA ARG A 44 7.75 -0.56 -6.88
C ARG A 44 8.75 -1.10 -7.91
N GLU A 45 9.56 -2.07 -7.52
CA GLU A 45 10.54 -2.73 -8.40
C GLU A 45 9.87 -3.55 -9.51
N ARG A 46 8.80 -4.29 -9.19
CA ARG A 46 8.09 -5.16 -10.14
C ARG A 46 7.27 -4.37 -11.16
N TYR A 47 6.50 -3.39 -10.72
CA TYR A 47 5.50 -2.71 -11.56
C TYR A 47 5.95 -1.35 -12.07
N ARG A 48 7.03 -0.78 -11.51
CA ARG A 48 7.57 0.54 -11.91
C ARG A 48 6.52 1.65 -11.92
N CYS A 49 5.56 1.56 -11.01
CA CYS A 49 4.49 2.53 -10.80
C CYS A 49 4.63 3.21 -9.44
N ASN A 50 3.81 4.23 -9.21
CA ASN A 50 3.61 4.80 -7.89
C ASN A 50 3.05 3.73 -6.93
N VAL A 51 3.54 3.74 -5.69
CA VAL A 51 3.10 2.80 -4.65
C VAL A 51 2.83 3.56 -3.36
N GLY A 52 1.59 3.47 -2.90
CA GLY A 52 1.14 4.05 -1.64
C GLY A 52 0.97 3.01 -0.53
N TYR A 53 0.47 3.46 0.61
CA TYR A 53 0.13 2.64 1.76
C TYR A 53 -1.28 2.97 2.25
N SER A 54 -2.13 1.95 2.38
CA SER A 54 -3.43 2.03 3.08
C SER A 54 -3.36 1.13 4.31
N GLY A 55 -3.35 1.75 5.49
CA GLY A 55 -3.13 1.10 6.77
C GLY A 55 -4.38 1.06 7.63
N HIS A 56 -4.61 -0.07 8.30
CA HIS A 56 -5.71 -0.29 9.26
C HIS A 56 -5.22 -0.37 10.71
N VAL A 57 -4.15 0.37 11.00
CA VAL A 57 -3.50 0.43 12.31
C VAL A 57 -4.17 1.47 13.21
N VAL A 58 -4.14 1.22 14.53
CA VAL A 58 -4.60 2.19 15.54
C VAL A 58 -3.59 3.32 15.69
N GLY A 59 -2.30 2.97 15.79
CA GLY A 59 -1.19 3.89 16.04
C GLY A 59 -0.74 4.69 14.81
N LEU A 60 0.27 5.55 15.02
CA LEU A 60 0.90 6.35 13.97
C LEU A 60 2.20 5.75 13.42
N ALA A 61 2.81 4.82 14.17
CA ALA A 61 4.17 4.35 13.91
C ALA A 61 4.32 3.79 12.50
N VAL A 62 3.41 2.90 12.09
CA VAL A 62 3.44 2.30 10.75
C VAL A 62 3.20 3.32 9.65
N SER A 63 2.29 4.29 9.85
CA SER A 63 2.07 5.36 8.86
C SER A 63 3.32 6.23 8.67
N TYR A 64 4.04 6.55 9.74
CA TYR A 64 5.31 7.28 9.65
C TYR A 64 6.41 6.45 9.01
N ALA A 65 6.51 5.16 9.37
CA ALA A 65 7.46 4.25 8.75
C ALA A 65 7.19 4.13 7.24
N ALA A 66 5.91 4.04 6.83
CA ALA A 66 5.50 4.01 5.43
C ALA A 66 5.88 5.32 4.70
N ALA A 67 5.67 6.49 5.33
CA ALA A 67 6.11 7.76 4.80
C ALA A 67 7.64 7.84 4.60
N ALA A 68 8.41 7.29 5.55
CA ALA A 68 9.87 7.28 5.51
C ALA A 68 10.46 6.37 4.39
N ILE A 69 9.70 5.40 3.89
CA ILE A 69 10.11 4.52 2.77
C ILE A 69 9.57 5.00 1.41
N GLU A 70 9.28 6.29 1.31
CA GLU A 70 8.96 7.01 0.08
C GLU A 70 7.71 6.49 -0.64
N ILE A 71 6.63 6.27 0.11
CA ILE A 71 5.30 6.04 -0.49
C ILE A 71 4.81 7.29 -1.21
N THR A 72 4.00 7.11 -2.25
CA THR A 72 3.40 8.22 -3.02
C THR A 72 2.11 8.75 -2.41
N SER A 73 1.37 7.87 -1.73
CA SER A 73 0.05 8.15 -1.16
C SER A 73 -0.11 7.43 0.19
N LEU A 74 -0.81 8.06 1.14
CA LEU A 74 -1.10 7.50 2.47
C LEU A 74 -2.61 7.55 2.74
N GLU A 75 -3.19 6.40 3.07
CA GLU A 75 -4.58 6.26 3.53
C GLU A 75 -4.60 5.57 4.90
N ARG A 76 -5.46 6.04 5.80
CA ARG A 76 -5.68 5.44 7.13
C ARG A 76 -6.99 5.90 7.77
N PRO A 77 -7.55 5.17 8.75
CA PRO A 77 -8.68 5.61 9.54
C PRO A 77 -8.41 6.94 10.27
N ALA A 78 -9.45 7.74 10.45
CA ALA A 78 -9.39 8.92 11.30
C ALA A 78 -9.14 8.52 12.77
N LEU A 79 -8.45 9.39 13.51
CA LEU A 79 -8.24 9.22 14.95
C LEU A 79 -9.58 9.05 15.67
N GLY A 80 -9.77 7.91 16.35
CA GLY A 80 -11.00 7.56 17.07
C GLY A 80 -12.01 6.71 16.28
N ALA A 81 -11.67 6.26 15.05
CA ALA A 81 -12.54 5.42 14.21
C ALA A 81 -12.24 3.91 14.30
N VAL A 82 -11.65 3.44 15.40
CA VAL A 82 -11.37 2.03 15.71
C VAL A 82 -11.92 1.68 17.08
#